data_AF-A0A928IFQ4-F1
#
_entry.id   AF-A0A928IFQ4-F1
#
_cell.length_a   1.000
_cell.length_b   1.000
_cell.length_c   1.000
_cell.angle_alpha   90.00
_cell.angle_beta   90.00
_cell.angle_gamma   90.00
#
_symmetry.space_group_name_H-M   'P 1'
#
loop_
_entity.id
_entity.type
_entity.pdbx_description
1 polymer ?
#
loop_
_entity_poly.entity_id
_entity_poly.type
_entity_poly.pdbx_seq_one_letter_code
_entity_poly.pdbx_strand_id
1 'polypeptide(L)'
;MKYRRYGKFHLRDYASAWFAIVFLFVLLVVGFLTDTQFYLLIWPLLLIMHMAWSIYKPNSECFLISGDTITIMQGRRKQKVSIPSELTLVVSYADVCHPLAKRISDGNPNYILKGRYAISILQKMPLETALARLHRNYTRKYSNSTVEACFDKYLYVYSFVGNQEMLDKLLADRNCQIIIPETLLNQISINLHQINVHIDTGY
;
A
#
# COMPACT_ATOMS: atom_id res chain seq x y z
N MET A 1 -5.07 19.91 -1.95
CA MET A 1 -5.29 19.06 -3.14
C MET A 1 -5.56 17.62 -2.69
N LYS A 2 -6.51 16.91 -3.29
CA LYS A 2 -6.84 15.52 -2.91
C LYS A 2 -5.98 14.54 -3.71
N TYR A 3 -5.43 13.53 -3.04
CA TYR A 3 -4.56 12.53 -3.64
C TYR A 3 -5.16 11.13 -3.50
N ARG A 4 -4.90 10.24 -4.46
CA ARG A 4 -5.29 8.82 -4.37
C ARG A 4 -4.21 8.04 -3.65
N ARG A 5 -4.59 7.17 -2.71
CA ARG A 5 -3.63 6.37 -1.92
C ARG A 5 -2.66 5.59 -2.78
N TYR A 6 -3.14 4.96 -3.85
CA TYR A 6 -2.32 4.15 -4.76
C TYR A 6 -1.97 4.84 -6.08
N GLY A 7 -2.18 6.16 -6.17
CA GLY A 7 -1.97 6.94 -7.38
C GLY A 7 -3.01 6.68 -8.47
N LYS A 8 -2.62 6.88 -9.74
CA LYS A 8 -3.49 6.59 -10.89
C LYS A 8 -3.67 5.09 -11.05
N PHE A 9 -4.89 4.66 -11.32
CA PHE A 9 -5.22 3.26 -11.53
C PHE A 9 -4.66 2.79 -12.87
N HIS A 10 -3.92 1.67 -12.88
CA HIS A 10 -3.42 1.04 -14.09
C HIS A 10 -3.90 -0.42 -14.13
N LEU A 11 -4.59 -0.78 -15.20
CA LEU A 11 -5.15 -2.13 -15.38
C LEU A 11 -4.06 -3.22 -15.33
N ARG A 12 -2.86 -2.91 -15.83
CA ARG A 12 -1.71 -3.83 -15.88
C ARG A 12 -1.25 -4.30 -14.50
N ASP A 13 -1.43 -3.48 -13.46
CA ASP A 13 -1.07 -3.83 -12.08
C ASP A 13 -1.92 -5.01 -11.55
N TYR A 14 -3.10 -5.23 -12.15
CA TYR A 14 -4.08 -6.24 -11.75
C TYR A 14 -4.31 -7.30 -12.85
N ALA A 15 -3.39 -7.43 -13.81
CA ALA A 15 -3.59 -8.26 -15.00
C ALA A 15 -3.98 -9.71 -14.66
N SER A 16 -3.32 -10.33 -13.67
CA SER A 16 -3.63 -11.69 -13.22
C SER A 16 -5.07 -11.83 -12.71
N ALA A 17 -5.55 -10.87 -11.91
CA ALA A 17 -6.92 -10.88 -11.43
C ALA A 17 -7.93 -10.59 -12.55
N TRP A 18 -7.59 -9.72 -13.51
CA TRP A 18 -8.45 -9.51 -14.67
C TRP A 18 -8.57 -10.77 -15.52
N PHE A 19 -7.49 -11.52 -15.75
CA PHE A 19 -7.55 -12.80 -16.44
C PHE A 19 -8.44 -13.81 -15.70
N ALA A 20 -8.32 -13.90 -14.38
CA ALA A 20 -9.17 -14.77 -13.57
C ALA A 20 -10.65 -14.35 -13.63
N ILE A 21 -10.95 -13.04 -13.57
CA ILE A 21 -12.31 -12.50 -13.70
C ILE A 21 -12.90 -12.84 -15.08
N VAL A 22 -12.13 -12.63 -16.16
CA VAL A 22 -12.57 -12.95 -17.53
C VAL A 22 -12.81 -14.45 -17.68
N PHE A 23 -11.91 -15.29 -17.16
CA PHE A 23 -12.07 -16.74 -17.19
C PHE A 23 -13.33 -17.20 -16.45
N LEU A 24 -13.57 -16.71 -15.23
CA LEU A 24 -14.77 -17.01 -14.47
C LEU A 24 -16.04 -16.51 -15.18
N PHE A 25 -15.97 -15.36 -15.84
CA PHE A 25 -17.09 -14.83 -16.61
C PHE A 25 -17.41 -15.72 -17.82
N VAL A 26 -16.40 -16.19 -18.54
CA VAL A 26 -16.57 -17.16 -19.64
C VAL A 26 -17.22 -18.45 -19.14
N LEU A 27 -16.77 -18.98 -18.00
CA LEU A 27 -17.40 -20.16 -17.38
C LEU A 27 -18.87 -19.92 -17.04
N LEU A 28 -19.20 -18.72 -16.56
CA LEU A 28 -20.59 -18.35 -16.24
C LEU A 28 -21.47 -18.30 -17.51
N VAL A 29 -20.94 -17.76 -18.61
CA VAL A 29 -21.64 -17.76 -19.91
C VAL A 29 -21.84 -19.18 -20.44
N VAL A 30 -20.80 -20.02 -20.42
CA VAL A 30 -20.90 -21.43 -20.85
C VAL A 30 -21.90 -22.20 -20.00
N GLY A 31 -21.87 -21.99 -18.68
CA GLY A 31 -22.81 -22.61 -17.76
C GLY A 31 -24.27 -22.22 -18.05
N PHE A 32 -24.51 -20.96 -18.43
CA PHE A 32 -25.83 -20.50 -18.84
C PHE A 32 -26.27 -21.13 -20.18
N LEU A 33 -25.36 -21.27 -21.15
CA LEU A 33 -25.65 -21.89 -22.45
C LEU A 33 -25.88 -23.40 -22.39
N THR A 34 -25.44 -24.06 -21.32
CA THR A 34 -25.54 -25.52 -21.12
C THR A 34 -26.67 -25.92 -20.17
N ASP A 35 -27.57 -24.99 -19.83
CA ASP A 35 -28.64 -25.18 -18.84
C ASP A 35 -28.14 -25.74 -17.50
N THR A 36 -26.92 -25.34 -17.09
CA THR A 36 -26.36 -25.73 -15.79
C THR A 36 -27.24 -25.18 -14.67
N GLN A 37 -27.46 -25.98 -13.63
CA GLN A 37 -28.30 -25.60 -12.50
C GLN A 37 -27.83 -24.27 -11.88
N PHE A 38 -28.76 -23.31 -11.75
CA PHE A 38 -28.46 -21.92 -11.36
C PHE A 38 -27.63 -21.79 -10.08
N TYR A 39 -27.84 -22.65 -9.07
CA TYR A 39 -27.11 -22.57 -7.81
C TYR A 39 -25.60 -22.83 -7.96
N LEU A 40 -25.18 -23.57 -8.99
CA LEU A 40 -23.76 -23.78 -9.31
C LEU A 40 -23.12 -22.51 -9.92
N LEU A 41 -23.91 -21.66 -10.57
CA LEU A 41 -23.47 -20.39 -11.18
C LEU A 41 -23.37 -19.24 -10.15
N ILE A 42 -24.01 -19.39 -8.98
CA ILE A 42 -23.93 -18.39 -7.90
C ILE A 42 -22.50 -18.25 -7.39
N TRP A 43 -21.77 -19.35 -7.21
CA TRP A 43 -20.39 -19.33 -6.72
C TRP A 43 -19.42 -18.54 -7.60
N PRO A 44 -19.31 -18.80 -8.92
CA PRO A 44 -18.44 -18.00 -9.79
C PRO A 44 -18.89 -16.53 -9.85
N LEU A 45 -20.20 -16.24 -9.82
CA LEU A 45 -20.70 -14.87 -9.76
C LEU A 45 -20.21 -14.13 -8.50
N LEU A 46 -20.36 -14.75 -7.33
CA LEU A 46 -19.90 -14.17 -6.06
C LEU A 46 -18.38 -13.98 -6.04
N LEU A 47 -17.62 -14.91 -6.61
CA LEU A 47 -16.16 -14.79 -6.75
C LEU A 47 -15.77 -13.61 -7.65
N ILE A 48 -16.42 -13.45 -8.81
CA ILE A 48 -16.19 -12.30 -9.70
C ILE A 48 -16.46 -10.99 -8.96
N MET A 49 -17.61 -10.89 -8.29
CA MET A 49 -17.97 -9.70 -7.51
C MET A 49 -16.96 -9.42 -6.41
N HIS A 50 -16.51 -10.45 -5.68
CA HIS A 50 -15.51 -10.31 -4.64
C HIS A 50 -14.15 -9.83 -5.20
N MET A 51 -13.68 -10.42 -6.29
CA MET A 51 -12.42 -10.03 -6.93
C MET A 51 -12.46 -8.58 -7.45
N ALA A 52 -13.53 -8.21 -8.16
CA ALA A 52 -13.72 -6.83 -8.63
C ALA A 52 -13.76 -5.83 -7.47
N TRP A 53 -14.46 -6.18 -6.37
CA TRP A 53 -14.50 -5.37 -5.17
C TRP A 53 -13.14 -5.22 -4.50
N SER A 54 -12.34 -6.29 -4.46
CA SER A 54 -11.00 -6.29 -3.88
C SER A 54 -10.02 -5.36 -4.63
N ILE A 55 -10.24 -5.16 -5.94
CA ILE A 55 -9.47 -4.21 -6.77
C ILE A 55 -10.01 -2.79 -6.56
N TYR A 56 -11.33 -2.62 -6.60
CA TYR A 56 -11.97 -1.30 -6.56
C TYR A 56 -11.79 -0.60 -5.20
N LYS A 57 -12.09 -1.30 -4.11
CA LYS A 57 -12.18 -0.69 -2.77
C LYS A 57 -10.87 -0.01 -2.33
N PRO A 58 -9.67 -0.62 -2.43
CA PRO A 58 -8.42 0.04 -2.07
C PRO A 58 -8.09 1.25 -2.96
N ASN A 59 -8.38 1.16 -4.27
CA ASN A 59 -8.11 2.23 -5.23
C ASN A 59 -9.05 3.44 -5.12
N SER A 60 -10.20 3.26 -4.49
CA SER A 60 -11.15 4.36 -4.20
C SER A 60 -10.70 5.26 -3.05
N GLU A 61 -9.70 4.84 -2.27
CA GLU A 61 -9.22 5.60 -1.13
C GLU A 61 -8.44 6.84 -1.57
N CYS A 62 -8.90 8.00 -1.10
CA CYS A 62 -8.24 9.28 -1.29
C CYS A 62 -7.81 9.85 0.06
N PHE A 63 -6.78 10.67 0.07
CA PHE A 63 -6.33 11.36 1.26
C PHE A 63 -5.96 12.81 0.95
N LEU A 64 -5.94 13.61 2.00
CA LEU A 64 -5.58 15.02 1.96
C LEU A 64 -4.70 15.30 3.18
N ILE A 65 -3.49 15.81 2.93
CA ILE A 65 -2.58 16.28 3.98
C ILE A 65 -2.89 17.77 4.20
N SER A 66 -3.15 18.15 5.45
CA SER A 66 -3.41 19.55 5.85
C SER A 66 -2.81 19.81 7.21
N GLY A 67 -1.69 20.53 7.23
CA GLY A 67 -0.87 20.71 8.43
C GLY A 67 -0.59 19.35 9.06
N ASP A 68 -0.95 19.19 10.33
CA ASP A 68 -0.70 18.00 11.14
C ASP A 68 -1.82 16.95 11.06
N THR A 69 -2.63 16.96 10.01
CA THR A 69 -3.70 15.98 9.85
C THR A 69 -3.74 15.37 8.45
N ILE A 70 -3.94 14.05 8.40
CA ILE A 70 -4.32 13.32 7.20
C ILE A 70 -5.82 13.07 7.27
N THR A 71 -6.55 13.67 6.34
CA THR A 71 -7.97 13.35 6.14
C THR A 71 -8.08 12.26 5.08
N ILE A 72 -8.43 11.06 5.51
CA ILE A 72 -8.66 9.89 4.67
C ILE A 72 -10.15 9.86 4.27
N MET A 73 -10.41 9.62 3.00
CA MET A 73 -11.73 9.58 2.39
C MET A 73 -11.89 8.29 1.60
N GLN A 74 -12.87 7.46 1.96
CA GLN A 74 -13.20 6.25 1.22
C GLN A 74 -14.72 6.16 1.05
N GLY A 75 -15.20 6.42 -0.17
CA GLY A 75 -16.62 6.56 -0.45
C GLY A 75 -17.25 7.67 0.42
N ARG A 76 -18.24 7.30 1.25
CA ARG A 76 -18.92 8.23 2.18
C ARG A 76 -18.19 8.39 3.51
N ARG A 77 -17.21 7.54 3.82
CA ARG A 77 -16.50 7.56 5.10
C ARG A 77 -15.36 8.57 5.05
N LYS A 78 -15.25 9.38 6.10
CA LYS A 78 -14.13 10.30 6.33
C LYS A 78 -13.51 9.97 7.68
N GLN A 79 -12.20 9.84 7.71
CA GLN A 79 -11.43 9.61 8.92
C GLN A 79 -10.31 10.64 8.97
N LYS A 80 -10.08 11.22 10.15
CA LYS A 80 -8.94 12.11 10.37
C LYS A 80 -7.92 11.37 11.23
N VAL A 81 -6.67 11.45 10.83
CA VAL A 81 -5.53 10.89 11.55
C VAL A 81 -4.56 12.03 11.82
N SER A 82 -4.15 12.21 13.07
CA SER A 82 -3.14 13.20 13.44
C SER A 82 -1.76 12.69 13.05
N ILE A 83 -0.95 13.58 12.46
CA ILE A 83 0.44 13.34 12.10
C ILE A 83 1.29 13.84 13.28
N PRO A 84 2.13 12.99 13.89
CA PRO A 84 3.09 13.44 14.88
C PRO A 84 4.07 14.49 14.31
N SER A 85 4.57 15.39 15.17
CA SER A 85 5.55 16.41 14.77
C SER A 85 6.92 15.81 14.40
N GLU A 86 7.24 14.65 14.95
CA GLU A 86 8.44 13.88 14.63
C GLU A 86 8.06 12.51 14.07
N LEU A 87 8.64 12.14 12.93
CA LEU A 87 8.18 11.00 12.14
C LEU A 87 9.34 10.11 11.70
N THR A 88 9.03 8.83 11.53
CA THR A 88 9.88 7.90 10.80
C THR A 88 9.18 7.56 9.49
N LEU A 89 9.80 7.90 8.37
CA LEU A 89 9.30 7.59 7.04
C LEU A 89 10.03 6.38 6.50
N VAL A 90 9.28 5.36 6.10
CA VAL A 90 9.85 4.14 5.51
C VAL A 90 9.45 4.09 4.05
N VAL A 91 10.43 4.17 3.17
CA VAL A 91 10.25 3.92 1.74
C VAL A 91 10.24 2.42 1.51
N SER A 92 9.28 1.94 0.74
CA SER A 92 9.10 0.51 0.47
C SER A 92 8.56 0.28 -0.93
N TYR A 93 8.52 -0.96 -1.39
CA TYR A 93 7.83 -1.29 -2.65
C TYR A 93 6.33 -1.07 -2.49
N ALA A 94 5.68 -0.54 -3.52
CA ALA A 94 4.25 -0.34 -3.48
C ALA A 94 3.49 -1.63 -3.81
N ASP A 95 2.56 -2.00 -2.93
CA ASP A 95 1.65 -3.11 -3.12
C ASP A 95 0.22 -2.79 -2.64
N VAL A 96 -0.71 -3.61 -3.10
CA VAL A 96 -2.10 -3.60 -2.64
C VAL A 96 -2.38 -4.99 -2.07
N CYS A 97 -2.44 -5.07 -0.74
CA CYS A 97 -2.78 -6.29 -0.03
C CYS A 97 -4.18 -6.21 0.61
N HIS A 98 -4.94 -7.29 0.54
CA HIS A 98 -6.26 -7.37 1.14
C HIS A 98 -6.14 -7.40 2.68
N PRO A 99 -7.01 -6.73 3.45
CA PRO A 99 -6.92 -6.67 4.92
C PRO A 99 -6.84 -8.02 5.64
N LEU A 100 -7.41 -9.08 5.06
CA LEU A 100 -7.31 -10.44 5.60
C LEU A 100 -5.92 -11.04 5.37
N ALA A 101 -5.34 -10.82 4.20
CA ALA A 101 -3.98 -11.26 3.87
C ALA A 101 -2.92 -10.47 4.66
N LYS A 102 -3.20 -9.21 5.01
CA LYS A 102 -2.34 -8.38 5.87
C LYS A 102 -2.11 -8.93 7.29
N ARG A 103 -3.02 -9.77 7.81
CA ARG A 103 -2.89 -10.33 9.18
C ARG A 103 -1.97 -11.53 9.27
N ILE A 104 -1.65 -12.13 8.13
CA ILE A 104 -0.69 -13.24 8.05
C ILE A 104 0.64 -12.56 7.77
N SER A 105 1.64 -12.75 8.64
CA SER A 105 2.98 -12.14 8.50
C SER A 105 3.66 -12.51 7.17
N ASP A 106 3.20 -13.59 6.53
CA ASP A 106 3.57 -14.04 5.18
C ASP A 106 2.60 -13.56 4.08
N GLY A 107 1.85 -12.49 4.35
CA GLY A 107 0.80 -11.97 3.48
C GLY A 107 1.34 -11.60 2.11
N ASN A 108 1.32 -12.57 1.20
CA ASN A 108 1.78 -12.42 -0.17
C ASN A 108 1.03 -11.22 -0.78
N PRO A 109 1.73 -10.19 -1.31
CA PRO A 109 1.07 -9.04 -1.89
C PRO A 109 0.09 -9.52 -2.96
N ASN A 110 -1.20 -9.17 -2.82
CA ASN A 110 -2.17 -9.55 -3.84
C ASN A 110 -1.78 -8.92 -5.19
N TYR A 111 -1.24 -7.69 -5.17
CA TYR A 111 -0.81 -6.96 -6.36
C TYR A 111 0.40 -6.08 -6.08
N ILE A 112 1.52 -6.33 -6.77
CA ILE A 112 2.71 -5.46 -6.73
C ILE A 112 2.53 -4.37 -7.79
N LEU A 113 2.63 -3.10 -7.38
CA LEU A 113 2.56 -1.94 -8.27
C LEU A 113 3.95 -1.69 -8.87
N LYS A 114 4.19 -2.23 -10.07
CA LYS A 114 5.52 -2.21 -10.70
C LYS A 114 6.01 -0.77 -10.95
N GLY A 115 7.26 -0.51 -10.58
CA GLY A 115 7.91 0.79 -10.79
C GLY A 115 7.39 1.89 -9.88
N ARG A 116 6.66 1.54 -8.80
CA ARG A 116 6.21 2.49 -7.79
C ARG A 116 6.79 2.13 -6.43
N TYR A 117 7.17 3.15 -5.69
CA TYR A 117 7.49 3.06 -4.28
C TYR A 117 6.32 3.57 -3.45
N ALA A 118 6.26 3.16 -2.19
CA ALA A 118 5.31 3.63 -1.21
C ALA A 118 6.06 4.25 -0.03
N ILE A 119 5.44 5.26 0.57
CA ILE A 119 5.91 5.94 1.77
C ILE A 119 4.98 5.52 2.90
N SER A 120 5.54 4.86 3.91
CA SER A 120 4.85 4.52 5.15
C SER A 120 5.26 5.51 6.23
N ILE A 121 4.27 6.15 6.84
CA ILE A 121 4.42 7.09 7.94
C ILE A 121 4.29 6.32 9.25
N LEU A 122 5.33 6.37 10.06
CA LEU A 122 5.37 5.81 11.39
C LEU A 122 5.58 6.93 12.41
N GLN A 123 5.16 6.69 13.65
CA GLN A 123 5.59 7.50 14.79
C GLN A 123 7.13 7.46 14.92
N LYS A 124 7.72 8.50 15.53
CA LYS A 124 9.15 8.52 15.80
C LYS A 124 9.58 7.28 16.56
N MET A 125 10.64 6.65 16.08
CA MET A 125 11.28 5.52 16.74
C MET A 125 12.78 5.52 16.43
N PRO A 126 13.60 4.90 17.29
CA PRO A 126 15.02 4.74 17.01
C PRO A 126 15.25 3.94 15.72
N LEU A 127 16.27 4.33 14.95
CA LEU A 127 16.66 3.67 13.70
C LEU A 127 16.87 2.17 13.87
N GLU A 128 17.62 1.77 14.89
CA GLU A 128 17.92 0.36 15.17
C GLU A 128 16.65 -0.46 15.41
N THR A 129 15.70 0.10 16.17
CA THR A 129 14.40 -0.55 16.44
C THR A 129 13.57 -0.68 15.17
N ALA A 130 13.58 0.34 14.31
CA ALA A 130 12.88 0.30 13.03
C ALA A 130 13.46 -0.77 12.10
N LEU A 131 14.78 -0.80 11.93
CA LEU A 131 15.49 -1.78 11.10
C LEU A 131 15.31 -3.20 11.63
N ALA A 132 15.46 -3.41 12.95
CA ALA A 132 15.25 -4.73 13.56
C ALA A 132 13.84 -5.27 13.32
N ARG A 133 12.81 -4.41 13.30
CA ARG A 133 11.43 -4.81 12.97
C ARG A 133 11.24 -5.08 11.48
N LEU A 134 11.83 -4.26 10.61
CA LEU A 134 11.77 -4.44 9.16
C LEU A 134 12.47 -5.73 8.72
N HIS A 135 13.60 -6.06 9.34
CA HIS A 135 14.43 -7.23 9.02
C HIS A 135 14.08 -8.48 9.82
N ARG A 136 13.07 -8.43 10.71
CA ARG A 136 12.70 -9.54 11.59
C ARG A 136 12.45 -10.87 10.86
N ASN A 137 11.96 -10.80 9.62
CA ASN A 137 11.65 -11.96 8.79
C ASN A 137 12.73 -12.23 7.71
N TYR A 138 13.91 -11.61 7.81
CA TYR A 138 15.00 -11.69 6.83
C TYR A 138 14.58 -11.31 5.40
N THR A 139 13.54 -10.48 5.28
CA THR A 139 12.99 -10.10 3.98
C THR A 139 13.87 -9.05 3.31
N ARG A 140 14.57 -9.44 2.23
CA ARG A 140 15.40 -8.51 1.43
C ARG A 140 14.62 -7.38 0.75
N LYS A 141 13.30 -7.53 0.61
CA LYS A 141 12.40 -6.54 -0.01
C LYS A 141 11.11 -6.45 0.77
N TYR A 142 10.85 -5.30 1.37
CA TYR A 142 9.60 -5.03 2.08
C TYR A 142 8.70 -4.09 1.28
N SER A 143 7.39 -4.30 1.38
CA SER A 143 6.35 -3.48 0.79
C SER A 143 5.61 -2.67 1.85
N ASN A 144 4.77 -1.71 1.45
CA ASN A 144 3.94 -0.98 2.42
C ASN A 144 3.03 -1.89 3.24
N SER A 145 2.53 -2.99 2.67
CA SER A 145 1.73 -3.96 3.44
C SER A 145 2.56 -4.76 4.43
N THR A 146 3.79 -5.16 4.10
CA THR A 146 4.66 -5.84 5.07
C THR A 146 5.12 -4.89 6.16
N VAL A 147 5.41 -3.62 5.82
CA VAL A 147 5.70 -2.57 6.81
C VAL A 147 4.52 -2.41 7.77
N GLU A 148 3.29 -2.29 7.26
CA GLU A 148 2.08 -2.21 8.10
C GLU A 148 1.91 -3.43 9.02
N ALA A 149 2.36 -4.61 8.62
CA ALA A 149 2.32 -5.83 9.44
C ALA A 149 3.44 -5.90 10.48
N CYS A 150 4.62 -5.35 10.20
CA CYS A 150 5.78 -5.33 11.11
C CYS A 150 5.61 -4.37 12.31
N PHE A 151 4.78 -3.34 12.17
CA PHE A 151 4.59 -2.32 13.19
C PHE A 151 3.21 -2.40 13.82
N ASP A 152 3.15 -2.17 15.13
CA ASP A 152 1.90 -2.13 15.87
C ASP A 152 1.00 -1.00 15.35
N LYS A 153 -0.33 -1.17 15.46
CA LYS A 153 -1.31 -0.18 14.99
C LYS A 153 -1.14 1.21 15.59
N TYR A 154 -0.51 1.32 16.76
CA TYR A 154 -0.23 2.59 17.41
C TYR A 154 1.00 3.28 16.82
N LEU A 155 1.95 2.53 16.27
CA LEU A 155 3.17 3.05 15.67
C LEU A 155 3.00 3.38 14.19
N TYR A 156 2.15 2.63 13.48
CA TYR A 156 1.85 2.87 12.09
C TYR A 156 0.73 3.90 11.92
N VAL A 157 1.02 5.01 11.24
CA VAL A 157 0.06 6.12 11.05
C VAL A 157 -0.70 5.95 9.74
N TYR A 158 0.02 5.89 8.62
CA TYR A 158 -0.60 5.80 7.28
C TYR A 158 0.42 5.38 6.21
N SER A 159 -0.04 4.93 5.04
CA SER A 159 0.82 4.72 3.87
C SER A 159 0.15 5.09 2.56
N PHE A 160 0.95 5.56 1.61
CA PHE A 160 0.52 5.91 0.27
C PHE A 160 1.64 5.70 -0.75
N VAL A 161 1.27 5.56 -2.03
CA VAL A 161 2.20 5.49 -3.15
C VAL A 161 2.90 6.82 -3.33
N GLY A 162 4.22 6.76 -3.42
CA GLY A 162 5.11 7.91 -3.45
C GLY A 162 4.77 8.91 -4.55
N ASN A 163 4.75 10.18 -4.15
CA ASN A 163 4.76 11.34 -5.04
C ASN A 163 5.73 12.34 -4.41
N GLN A 164 6.71 12.81 -5.19
CA GLN A 164 7.71 13.77 -4.73
C GLN A 164 7.08 14.99 -4.07
N GLU A 165 6.03 15.56 -4.69
CA GLU A 165 5.32 16.74 -4.13
C GLU A 165 4.74 16.47 -2.72
N MET A 166 4.31 15.24 -2.45
CA MET A 166 3.75 14.86 -1.15
C MET A 166 4.85 14.56 -0.14
N LEU A 167 5.95 13.96 -0.58
CA LEU A 167 7.14 13.75 0.23
C LEU A 167 7.72 15.10 0.66
N ASP A 168 7.90 16.04 -0.27
CA ASP A 168 8.41 17.38 0.01
C ASP A 168 7.52 18.11 1.03
N LYS A 169 6.19 18.01 0.91
CA LYS A 169 5.24 18.57 1.90
C LYS A 169 5.34 17.93 3.29
N LEU A 170 5.68 16.64 3.38
CA LEU A 170 5.89 16.00 4.67
C LEU A 170 7.20 16.45 5.30
N LEU A 171 8.24 16.66 4.48
CA LEU A 171 9.59 17.02 4.92
C LEU A 171 9.75 18.51 5.25
N ALA A 172 9.07 19.40 4.53
CA ALA A 172 9.25 20.85 4.69
C ALA A 172 8.94 21.37 6.11
N ASP A 173 8.00 20.74 6.80
CA ASP A 173 7.47 21.24 8.08
C ASP A 173 7.88 20.38 9.29
N ARG A 174 8.74 19.35 9.11
CA ARG A 174 8.94 18.31 10.16
C ARG A 174 10.34 17.73 10.22
N ASN A 175 10.75 17.40 11.45
CA ASN A 175 11.91 16.56 11.72
C ASN A 175 11.57 15.11 11.38
N CYS A 176 12.03 14.66 10.21
CA CYS A 176 11.80 13.32 9.71
C CYS A 176 13.10 12.51 9.69
N GLN A 177 13.01 11.27 10.17
CA GLN A 177 13.98 10.24 9.88
C GLN A 177 13.46 9.41 8.71
N ILE A 178 14.25 9.21 7.65
CA ILE A 178 13.85 8.44 6.47
C ILE A 178 14.69 7.17 6.38
N ILE A 179 14.03 6.03 6.13
CA ILE A 179 14.67 4.75 5.82
C ILE A 179 14.36 4.41 4.37
N ILE A 180 15.39 4.27 3.54
CA ILE A 180 15.29 4.00 2.11
C ILE A 180 16.06 2.74 1.75
N PRO A 181 15.42 1.71 1.19
CA PRO A 181 16.15 0.58 0.62
C PRO A 181 17.03 1.07 -0.53
N GLU A 182 18.28 0.61 -0.59
CA GLU A 182 19.24 0.96 -1.65
C GLU A 182 18.63 0.76 -3.05
N THR A 183 17.88 -0.32 -3.24
CA THR A 183 17.20 -0.64 -4.51
C THR A 183 16.17 0.40 -4.99
N LEU A 184 15.67 1.26 -4.11
CA LEU A 184 14.69 2.32 -4.42
C LEU A 184 15.30 3.72 -4.40
N LEU A 185 16.59 3.86 -4.06
CA LEU A 185 17.27 5.15 -3.95
C LEU A 185 17.15 5.98 -5.22
N ASN A 186 17.34 5.35 -6.39
CA ASN A 186 17.29 6.01 -7.69
C ASN A 186 15.88 6.47 -8.11
N GLN A 187 14.82 6.09 -7.39
CA GLN A 187 13.44 6.48 -7.69
C GLN A 187 13.02 7.75 -6.94
N ILE A 188 13.86 8.27 -6.05
CA ILE A 188 13.49 9.35 -5.14
C ILE A 188 14.53 10.46 -5.18
N SER A 189 14.07 11.69 -5.34
CA SER A 189 14.92 12.88 -5.30
C SER A 189 14.89 13.47 -3.90
N ILE A 190 15.75 13.00 -2.99
CA ILE A 190 15.91 13.62 -1.65
C ILE A 190 17.26 14.32 -1.58
N ASN A 191 17.26 15.54 -1.02
CA ASN A 191 18.49 16.22 -0.65
C ASN A 191 19.05 15.59 0.64
N LEU A 192 19.98 14.65 0.47
CA LEU A 192 20.58 13.85 1.55
C LEU A 192 21.30 14.69 2.62
N HIS A 193 21.63 15.95 2.32
CA HIS A 193 22.39 16.82 3.23
C HIS A 193 21.55 17.55 4.28
N GLN A 194 20.22 17.59 4.12
CA GLN A 194 19.33 18.34 5.01
C GLN A 194 18.45 17.45 5.90
N ILE A 195 18.39 16.15 5.62
CA ILE A 195 17.45 15.23 6.26
C ILE A 195 18.21 14.03 6.81
N ASN A 196 17.78 13.52 7.97
CA ASN A 196 18.32 12.29 8.54
C ASN A 196 17.84 11.09 7.70
N VAL A 197 18.62 10.72 6.69
CA VAL A 197 18.33 9.63 5.76
C VAL A 197 19.27 8.46 6.05
N HIS A 198 18.67 7.29 6.24
CA HIS A 198 19.37 6.01 6.31
C HIS A 198 19.12 5.20 5.04
N ILE A 199 20.20 4.77 4.40
CA ILE A 199 20.16 3.86 3.26
C ILE A 199 20.26 2.43 3.79
N ASP A 200 19.17 1.68 3.68
CA ASP A 200 19.10 0.27 4.07
C ASP A 200 19.69 -0.59 2.94
N THR A 201 20.82 -1.25 3.23
CA THR A 201 21.50 -2.18 2.33
C THR A 201 20.98 -3.61 2.46
N GLY A 202 20.01 -3.84 3.35
CA GLY A 202 19.41 -5.14 3.61
C GLY A 202 20.13 -5.94 4.68
N TYR A 203 19.76 -7.22 4.77
CA TYR A 203 20.31 -8.23 5.67
C TYR A 203 21.10 -9.29 4.89
#